data_AF-A0A397EKN2-F1
#
_entry.id   AF-A0A397EKN2-F1
#
_cell.length_a   1.000
_cell.length_b   1.000
_cell.length_c   1.000
_cell.angle_alpha   90.00
_cell.angle_beta   90.00
_cell.angle_gamma   90.00
#
_symmetry.space_group_name_H-M   'P 1'
#
loop_
_entity.id
_entity.type
_entity.pdbx_description
1 polymer ?
#
loop_
_entity_poly.entity_id
_entity_poly.type
_entity_poly.pdbx_seq_one_letter_code
_entity_poly.pdbx_strand_id
1 'polypeptide(L)'
;MAESVMVYASHGSSDARHTALEMHAIRMIIEREACLEALEQLADEFASIQSKKARPWKLVQNLTRQYRKASVAAVEGIRKWQVGIGTPDAVFLWKQSNYLHKMCTDTAFFMTAREMWKDISVPLANNPLLAPISLTDPLLHEDDAALLEGLRRAEKKMDDEQGKGAGVEVERLCAAMQSLFAELQHVHVVDRPSSAAPSAATSVKKPVTRDESTLDTTSATMQRHLDHARQVLVTMEGRRKELVEQMQIVQTKMDNTSTMAPSKARALQTKYGAWNNELKGLMGDMFKRRNELMRQEAAFKMHTAKMKPKAPALIDKDLQDAVEADRLARDKRLASLQPSSKQQLSSMTEADVYDLIKALGLESAAEKLRSMGIDGGLLAVSTDADLIEVGVAIRLHRVKILRHVQSLLQ
;
A
#
# COMPACT_ATOMS: atom_id res chain seq x y z
N MET A 1 -4.45 -5.89 27.43
CA MET A 1 -5.76 -6.18 26.83
C MET A 1 -6.01 -5.13 25.76
N ALA A 2 -5.68 -5.43 24.50
CA ALA A 2 -6.19 -4.68 23.37
C ALA A 2 -7.39 -5.49 22.87
N GLU A 3 -8.59 -4.93 22.98
CA GLU A 3 -9.78 -5.53 22.39
C GLU A 3 -9.56 -5.60 20.88
N SER A 4 -9.62 -6.82 20.32
CA SER A 4 -9.68 -7.00 18.87
C SER A 4 -10.97 -6.34 18.40
N VAL A 5 -10.84 -5.22 17.69
CA VAL A 5 -12.00 -4.51 17.12
C VAL A 5 -12.55 -5.41 16.02
N MET A 6 -13.64 -6.10 16.34
CA MET A 6 -14.36 -6.96 15.41
C MET A 6 -15.17 -6.06 14.46
N VAL A 7 -14.63 -5.81 13.28
CA VAL A 7 -15.34 -5.08 12.23
C VAL A 7 -16.09 -6.11 11.39
N TYR A 8 -17.41 -6.17 11.59
CA TYR A 8 -18.28 -6.99 10.78
C TYR A 8 -18.29 -6.48 9.33
N ALA A 9 -17.86 -7.32 8.39
CA ALA A 9 -18.19 -7.10 6.99
C ALA A 9 -19.72 -6.99 6.88
N SER A 10 -20.21 -5.90 6.30
CA SER A 10 -21.62 -5.45 6.27
C SER A 10 -22.14 -4.50 7.36
N HIS A 11 -21.35 -4.05 8.34
CA HIS A 11 -21.76 -2.88 9.14
C HIS A 11 -21.35 -1.61 8.42
N GLY A 12 -22.30 -1.02 7.70
CA GLY A 12 -22.11 0.15 6.86
C GLY A 12 -21.29 1.24 7.56
N SER A 13 -20.00 1.31 7.21
CA SER A 13 -19.21 2.50 7.44
C SER A 13 -19.88 3.62 6.64
N SER A 14 -20.19 4.75 7.29
CA SER A 14 -20.69 5.94 6.59
C SER A 14 -19.67 6.50 5.60
N ASP A 15 -18.42 6.04 5.68
CA ASP A 15 -17.33 6.41 4.78
C ASP A 15 -17.30 5.49 3.54
N ALA A 16 -17.63 6.09 2.39
CA ALA A 16 -17.59 5.45 1.07
C ALA A 16 -16.22 4.84 0.73
N ARG A 17 -15.13 5.39 1.28
CA ARG A 17 -13.78 4.88 1.07
C ARG A 17 -13.56 3.53 1.75
N HIS A 18 -14.06 3.36 2.98
CA HIS A 18 -13.97 2.09 3.70
C HIS A 18 -14.74 0.99 2.96
N THR A 19 -15.95 1.32 2.49
CA THR A 19 -16.78 0.41 1.69
C THR A 19 -16.09 0.03 0.37
N ALA A 20 -15.42 0.97 -0.31
CA ALA A 20 -14.69 0.69 -1.54
C ALA A 20 -13.50 -0.28 -1.32
N LEU A 21 -12.77 -0.12 -0.21
CA LEU A 21 -11.66 -1.01 0.17
C LEU A 21 -12.16 -2.40 0.57
N GLU A 22 -13.26 -2.46 1.32
CA GLU A 22 -13.91 -3.72 1.70
C GLU A 22 -14.36 -4.49 0.45
N MET A 23 -15.06 -3.83 -0.47
CA MET A 23 -15.49 -4.44 -1.73
C MET A 23 -14.31 -4.87 -2.60
N HIS A 24 -13.18 -4.15 -2.56
CA HIS A 24 -11.96 -4.58 -3.24
C HIS A 24 -11.41 -5.88 -2.63
N ALA A 25 -11.31 -5.97 -1.31
CA ALA A 25 -10.89 -7.20 -0.63
C ALA A 25 -11.82 -8.38 -0.94
N ILE A 26 -13.15 -8.17 -0.90
CA ILE A 26 -14.16 -9.19 -1.25
C ILE A 26 -13.95 -9.72 -2.68
N ARG A 27 -13.68 -8.84 -3.65
CA ARG A 27 -13.43 -9.28 -5.04
C ARG A 27 -12.21 -10.20 -5.15
N MET A 28 -11.12 -9.87 -4.45
CA MET A 28 -9.91 -10.70 -4.45
C MET A 28 -10.14 -12.05 -3.76
N ILE A 29 -10.91 -12.06 -2.67
CA ILE A 29 -11.34 -13.28 -1.97
C ILE A 29 -12.14 -14.19 -2.90
N ILE A 30 -13.13 -13.65 -3.62
CA ILE A 30 -13.97 -14.42 -4.55
C ILE A 30 -13.14 -15.09 -5.65
N GLU A 31 -12.14 -14.39 -6.19
CA GLU A 31 -11.26 -14.94 -7.22
C GLU A 31 -10.40 -16.09 -6.67
N ARG A 32 -9.85 -15.93 -5.46
CA ARG A 32 -9.10 -16.99 -4.80
C ARG A 32 -9.96 -18.22 -4.54
N GLU A 33 -11.16 -18.05 -3.98
CA GLU A 33 -12.05 -19.16 -3.63
C GLU A 33 -12.52 -19.92 -4.87
N ALA A 34 -12.75 -19.22 -5.99
CA ALA A 34 -13.07 -19.88 -7.25
C ALA A 34 -11.91 -20.74 -7.77
N CYS A 35 -10.66 -20.30 -7.59
CA CYS A 35 -9.49 -21.10 -7.93
C CYS A 35 -9.33 -22.31 -7.00
N LEU A 36 -9.53 -22.11 -5.69
CA LEU A 36 -9.42 -23.16 -4.68
C LEU A 36 -10.47 -24.26 -4.91
N GLU A 37 -11.73 -23.89 -5.14
CA GLU A 37 -12.82 -24.81 -5.45
C GLU A 37 -12.56 -25.60 -6.75
N ALA A 38 -12.03 -24.94 -7.79
CA ALA A 38 -11.65 -25.62 -9.03
C ALA A 38 -10.50 -26.62 -8.85
N LEU A 39 -9.51 -26.28 -8.01
CA LEU A 39 -8.40 -27.17 -7.67
C LEU A 39 -8.86 -28.36 -6.82
N GLU A 40 -9.81 -28.16 -5.90
CA GLU A 40 -10.41 -29.23 -5.08
C GLU A 40 -11.23 -30.20 -5.93
N GLN A 41 -12.05 -29.70 -6.86
CA GLN A 41 -12.78 -30.55 -7.82
C GLN A 41 -11.83 -31.41 -8.66
N LEU A 42 -10.71 -30.84 -9.12
CA LEU A 42 -9.69 -31.62 -9.82
C LEU A 42 -9.02 -32.61 -8.89
N ALA A 43 -8.70 -32.23 -7.65
CA ALA A 43 -8.09 -33.11 -6.66
C ALA A 43 -8.92 -34.39 -6.45
N ASP A 44 -10.25 -34.28 -6.40
CA ASP A 44 -11.16 -35.43 -6.31
C ASP A 44 -11.06 -36.35 -7.56
N GLU A 45 -10.96 -35.78 -8.76
CA GLU A 45 -10.74 -36.54 -9.99
C GLU A 45 -9.39 -37.27 -9.99
N PHE A 46 -8.35 -36.66 -9.41
CA PHE A 46 -7.02 -37.25 -9.25
C PHE A 46 -6.97 -38.31 -8.16
N ALA A 47 -7.74 -38.17 -7.08
CA ALA A 47 -7.85 -39.15 -6.00
C ALA A 47 -8.60 -40.43 -6.46
N SER A 48 -9.47 -40.33 -7.47
CA SER A 48 -10.18 -41.48 -8.03
C SER A 48 -9.26 -42.36 -8.89
N ILE A 49 -8.88 -43.52 -8.34
CA ILE A 49 -8.04 -44.55 -8.98
C ILE A 49 -8.69 -45.13 -10.26
N GLN A 50 -10.02 -45.04 -10.38
CA GLN A 50 -10.77 -45.63 -11.50
C GLN A 50 -10.98 -44.71 -12.71
N SER A 51 -10.55 -43.44 -12.63
CA SER A 51 -10.75 -42.49 -13.72
C SER A 51 -9.84 -42.81 -14.91
N LYS A 52 -10.42 -43.29 -16.03
CA LYS A 52 -9.73 -43.51 -17.31
C LYS A 52 -9.54 -42.23 -18.14
N LYS A 53 -9.93 -41.07 -17.61
CA LYS A 53 -9.83 -39.79 -18.33
C LYS A 53 -8.39 -39.30 -18.38
N ALA A 54 -7.97 -38.74 -19.52
CA ALA A 54 -6.69 -38.06 -19.63
C ALA A 54 -6.61 -36.93 -18.60
N ARG A 55 -5.52 -36.89 -17.83
CA ARG A 55 -5.32 -35.88 -16.78
C ARG A 55 -5.14 -34.49 -17.40
N PRO A 56 -5.87 -33.46 -16.94
CA PRO A 56 -5.82 -32.13 -17.56
C PRO A 56 -4.63 -31.29 -17.03
N TRP A 57 -3.39 -31.76 -17.24
CA TRP A 57 -2.17 -31.16 -16.68
C TRP A 57 -2.01 -29.65 -16.98
N LYS A 58 -2.34 -29.23 -18.20
CA LYS A 58 -2.28 -27.82 -18.61
C LYS A 58 -3.25 -26.95 -17.81
N LEU A 59 -4.44 -27.48 -17.50
CA LEU A 59 -5.43 -26.80 -16.69
C LEU A 59 -4.94 -26.67 -15.25
N VAL A 60 -4.40 -27.75 -14.68
CA VAL A 60 -3.79 -27.74 -13.34
C VAL A 60 -2.71 -26.67 -13.26
N GLN A 61 -1.74 -26.65 -14.19
CA GLN A 61 -0.68 -25.64 -14.22
C GLN A 61 -1.21 -24.20 -14.30
N ASN A 62 -2.23 -23.95 -15.11
CA ASN A 62 -2.86 -22.63 -15.23
C ASN A 62 -3.61 -22.22 -13.96
N LEU A 63 -4.38 -23.13 -13.37
CA LEU A 63 -5.13 -22.88 -12.13
C LEU A 63 -4.20 -22.67 -10.94
N THR A 64 -3.12 -23.45 -10.82
CA THR A 64 -2.09 -23.24 -9.80
C THR A 64 -1.50 -21.83 -9.86
N ARG A 65 -1.17 -21.36 -11.07
CA ARG A 65 -0.63 -20.02 -11.30
C ARG A 65 -1.64 -18.92 -10.95
N GLN A 66 -2.90 -19.11 -11.33
CA GLN A 66 -3.98 -18.16 -10.99
C GLN A 66 -4.24 -18.16 -9.49
N TYR A 67 -4.29 -19.33 -8.86
CA TYR A 67 -4.45 -19.50 -7.42
C TYR A 67 -3.36 -18.79 -6.63
N ARG A 68 -2.08 -18.95 -7.03
CA ARG A 68 -0.94 -18.25 -6.38
C ARG A 68 -1.11 -16.73 -6.44
N LYS A 69 -1.46 -16.18 -7.62
CA LYS A 69 -1.74 -14.75 -7.80
C LYS A 69 -2.92 -14.26 -6.97
N ALA A 70 -4.04 -14.97 -7.04
CA ALA A 70 -5.28 -14.62 -6.35
C ALA A 70 -5.11 -14.69 -4.82
N SER A 71 -4.32 -15.65 -4.32
CA SER A 71 -4.03 -15.78 -2.90
C SER A 71 -3.23 -14.59 -2.35
N VAL A 72 -2.18 -14.17 -3.06
CA VAL A 72 -1.42 -12.98 -2.68
C VAL A 72 -2.29 -11.72 -2.77
N ALA A 73 -3.09 -11.58 -3.84
CA ALA A 73 -3.99 -10.45 -4.01
C ALA A 73 -5.07 -10.36 -2.91
N ALA A 74 -5.56 -11.50 -2.40
CA ALA A 74 -6.52 -11.54 -1.29
C ALA A 74 -5.89 -11.02 0.02
N VAL A 75 -4.67 -11.46 0.34
CA VAL A 75 -3.93 -10.98 1.54
C VAL A 75 -3.66 -9.48 1.43
N GLU A 76 -3.19 -9.01 0.27
CA GLU A 76 -2.95 -7.59 0.02
C GLU A 76 -4.23 -6.75 0.10
N GLY A 77 -5.35 -7.27 -0.44
CA GLY A 77 -6.65 -6.61 -0.38
C GLY A 77 -7.11 -6.40 1.07
N ILE A 78 -6.97 -7.43 1.91
CA ILE A 78 -7.31 -7.36 3.33
C ILE A 78 -6.38 -6.39 4.07
N ARG A 79 -5.06 -6.47 3.85
CA ARG A 79 -4.08 -5.56 4.47
C ARG A 79 -4.32 -4.10 4.09
N LYS A 80 -4.63 -3.82 2.81
CA LYS A 80 -5.02 -2.48 2.35
C LYS A 80 -6.29 -1.99 3.03
N TRP A 81 -7.27 -2.86 3.23
CA TRP A 81 -8.48 -2.52 3.97
C TRP A 81 -8.16 -2.20 5.44
N GLN A 82 -7.43 -3.06 6.17
CA GLN A 82 -7.02 -2.85 7.57
C GLN A 82 -6.31 -1.50 7.78
N VAL A 83 -5.32 -1.19 6.92
CA VAL A 83 -4.61 0.10 6.94
C VAL A 83 -5.56 1.25 6.61
N GLY A 84 -6.44 1.07 5.62
CA GLY A 84 -7.36 2.10 5.16
C GLY A 84 -8.44 2.48 6.18
N ILE A 85 -8.86 1.54 7.03
CA ILE A 85 -9.78 1.80 8.15
C ILE A 85 -9.05 2.22 9.44
N GLY A 86 -7.72 2.37 9.40
CA GLY A 86 -6.90 2.79 10.53
C GLY A 86 -6.78 1.76 11.66
N THR A 87 -7.16 0.50 11.43
CA THR A 87 -7.07 -0.60 12.40
C THR A 87 -6.29 -1.77 11.78
N PRO A 88 -4.94 -1.78 11.90
CA PRO A 88 -4.07 -2.80 11.32
C PRO A 88 -4.38 -4.23 11.77
N ASP A 89 -4.91 -4.38 12.98
CA ASP A 89 -5.25 -5.67 13.60
C ASP A 89 -6.74 -6.05 13.42
N ALA A 90 -7.48 -5.32 12.58
CA ALA A 90 -8.88 -5.59 12.34
C ALA A 90 -9.07 -6.95 11.64
N VAL A 91 -9.97 -7.76 12.18
CA VAL A 91 -10.30 -9.06 11.61
C VAL A 91 -11.22 -8.87 10.40
N PHE A 92 -10.80 -9.40 9.24
CA PHE A 92 -11.65 -9.42 8.06
C PHE A 92 -12.53 -10.68 8.06
N LEU A 93 -13.83 -10.50 8.31
CA LEU A 93 -14.79 -11.59 8.31
C LEU A 93 -15.34 -11.85 6.90
N TRP A 94 -15.21 -13.07 6.41
CA TRP A 94 -15.88 -13.53 5.19
C TRP A 94 -16.67 -14.81 5.49
N LYS A 95 -17.96 -14.82 5.19
CA LYS A 95 -18.89 -15.91 5.57
C LYS A 95 -18.73 -16.30 7.05
N GLN A 96 -18.68 -15.29 7.94
CA GLN A 96 -18.52 -15.46 9.40
C GLN A 96 -17.21 -16.08 9.87
N SER A 97 -16.16 -16.12 9.04
CA SER A 97 -14.85 -16.65 9.41
C SER A 97 -13.76 -15.59 9.22
N ASN A 98 -12.76 -15.53 10.12
CA ASN A 98 -11.53 -14.77 9.87
C ASN A 98 -10.87 -15.34 8.63
N TYR A 99 -10.87 -14.57 7.54
CA TYR A 99 -10.45 -15.10 6.26
C TYR A 99 -8.94 -15.37 6.18
N LEU A 100 -8.10 -14.52 6.78
CA LEU A 100 -6.65 -14.76 6.80
C LEU A 100 -6.30 -16.02 7.60
N HIS A 101 -7.02 -16.28 8.69
CA HIS A 101 -6.88 -17.50 9.46
C HIS A 101 -7.36 -18.74 8.68
N LYS A 102 -8.53 -18.65 8.02
CA LYS A 102 -9.04 -19.71 7.13
C LYS A 102 -8.00 -20.07 6.07
N MET A 103 -7.38 -19.09 5.43
CA MET A 103 -6.36 -19.30 4.41
C MET A 103 -5.23 -20.21 4.90
N CYS A 104 -4.86 -20.18 6.18
CA CYS A 104 -3.75 -21.00 6.68
C CYS A 104 -4.05 -22.51 6.72
N THR A 105 -5.33 -22.90 6.61
CA THR A 105 -5.77 -24.30 6.80
C THR A 105 -6.55 -24.86 5.62
N ASP A 106 -7.05 -24.02 4.70
CA ASP A 106 -7.94 -24.43 3.61
C ASP A 106 -7.24 -25.08 2.41
N THR A 107 -5.93 -25.33 2.50
CA THR A 107 -5.15 -26.06 1.51
C THR A 107 -4.72 -27.46 1.94
N ALA A 108 -5.29 -27.99 3.03
CA ALA A 108 -4.95 -29.33 3.53
C ALA A 108 -5.16 -30.44 2.48
N PHE A 109 -6.14 -30.28 1.57
CA PHE A 109 -6.40 -31.24 0.49
C PHE A 109 -5.27 -31.34 -0.56
N PHE A 110 -4.34 -30.38 -0.62
CA PHE A 110 -3.18 -30.52 -1.51
C PHE A 110 -2.38 -31.79 -1.20
N MET A 111 -2.38 -32.22 0.06
CA MET A 111 -1.69 -33.44 0.49
C MET A 111 -2.37 -34.74 0.04
N THR A 112 -3.67 -34.71 -0.29
CA THR A 112 -4.45 -35.90 -0.66
C THR A 112 -4.33 -36.22 -2.15
N ALA A 113 -4.12 -35.24 -3.02
CA ALA A 113 -4.02 -35.39 -4.48
C ALA A 113 -2.58 -35.29 -5.01
N ARG A 114 -1.65 -36.10 -4.47
CA ARG A 114 -0.20 -36.02 -4.81
C ARG A 114 0.12 -36.11 -6.31
N GLU A 115 -0.64 -36.91 -7.06
CA GLU A 115 -0.45 -37.04 -8.52
C GLU A 115 -0.64 -35.69 -9.22
N MET A 116 -1.65 -34.90 -8.82
CA MET A 116 -1.96 -33.59 -9.38
C MET A 116 -0.79 -32.60 -9.22
N TRP A 117 -0.06 -32.74 -8.11
CA TRP A 117 1.03 -31.83 -7.72
C TRP A 117 2.42 -32.35 -8.07
N LYS A 118 2.53 -33.41 -8.88
CA LYS A 118 3.81 -34.09 -9.18
C LYS A 118 4.90 -33.17 -9.77
N ASP A 119 4.50 -32.12 -10.49
CA ASP A 119 5.42 -31.19 -11.15
C ASP A 119 5.73 -29.98 -10.25
N ILE A 120 5.16 -29.90 -9.04
CA ILE A 120 5.36 -28.81 -8.08
C ILE A 120 6.40 -29.20 -7.05
N SER A 121 7.53 -28.49 -7.02
CA SER A 121 8.64 -28.71 -6.09
C SER A 121 8.57 -27.87 -4.79
N VAL A 122 7.39 -27.32 -4.44
CA VAL A 122 7.19 -26.61 -3.17
C VAL A 122 6.60 -27.48 -2.06
N PRO A 123 6.85 -27.16 -0.78
CA PRO A 123 6.10 -27.76 0.32
C PRO A 123 4.60 -27.48 0.16
N LEU A 124 3.75 -28.51 0.20
CA LEU A 124 2.30 -28.35 0.08
C LEU A 124 1.61 -28.11 1.43
N ALA A 125 2.13 -28.70 2.49
CA ALA A 125 1.58 -28.55 3.84
C ALA A 125 1.79 -27.12 4.36
N ASN A 126 0.74 -26.53 4.93
CA ASN A 126 0.73 -25.16 5.48
C ASN A 126 1.31 -24.12 4.51
N ASN A 127 1.05 -24.28 3.22
CA ASN A 127 1.57 -23.38 2.19
C ASN A 127 0.43 -22.84 1.31
N PRO A 128 -0.41 -21.94 1.87
CA PRO A 128 -1.58 -21.45 1.17
C PRO A 128 -1.26 -20.53 0.00
N LEU A 129 -0.03 -20.03 -0.09
CA LEU A 129 0.42 -19.20 -1.21
C LEU A 129 1.15 -20.00 -2.29
N LEU A 130 1.37 -21.31 -2.08
CA LEU A 130 2.30 -22.11 -2.90
C LEU A 130 3.65 -21.40 -3.08
N ALA A 131 4.15 -20.83 -1.99
CA ALA A 131 5.43 -20.14 -1.94
C ALA A 131 6.58 -21.16 -1.95
N PRO A 132 7.83 -20.74 -2.25
CA PRO A 132 8.99 -21.63 -2.19
C PRO A 132 9.22 -22.30 -0.83
N ILE A 133 8.73 -21.70 0.25
CA ILE A 133 8.79 -22.23 1.61
C ILE A 133 7.38 -22.27 2.22
N SER A 134 7.18 -23.09 3.26
CA SER A 134 5.90 -23.20 3.98
C SER A 134 5.76 -22.14 5.08
N LEU A 135 4.55 -21.96 5.63
CA LEU A 135 4.33 -21.10 6.81
C LEU A 135 4.97 -21.65 8.11
N THR A 136 5.49 -22.88 8.08
CA THR A 136 6.23 -23.50 9.20
C THR A 136 7.74 -23.40 9.04
N ASP A 137 8.22 -22.74 7.99
CA ASP A 137 9.66 -22.62 7.73
C ASP A 137 10.34 -21.69 8.77
N PRO A 138 11.49 -22.10 9.36
CA PRO A 138 12.20 -21.27 10.34
C PRO A 138 12.57 -19.88 9.84
N LEU A 139 12.74 -19.70 8.52
CA LEU A 139 13.09 -18.42 7.91
C LEU A 139 12.05 -17.32 8.18
N LEU A 140 10.80 -17.68 8.50
CA LEU A 140 9.75 -16.72 8.84
C LEU A 140 9.95 -16.04 10.21
N HIS A 141 10.81 -16.59 11.06
CA HIS A 141 11.20 -15.98 12.34
C HIS A 141 12.38 -15.01 12.22
N GLU A 142 13.07 -15.02 11.09
CA GLU A 142 14.17 -14.10 10.79
C GLU A 142 13.65 -12.72 10.39
N ASP A 143 14.55 -11.75 10.21
CA ASP A 143 14.18 -10.43 9.72
C ASP A 143 13.69 -10.43 8.27
N ASP A 144 12.95 -9.38 7.88
CA ASP A 144 12.37 -9.23 6.54
C ASP A 144 13.41 -9.36 5.42
N ALA A 145 14.65 -8.89 5.66
CA ALA A 145 15.71 -8.90 4.66
C ALA A 145 16.25 -10.32 4.43
N ALA A 146 16.45 -11.09 5.50
CA ALA A 146 16.85 -12.49 5.48
C ALA A 146 15.78 -13.37 4.82
N LEU A 147 14.51 -13.14 5.17
CA LEU A 147 13.37 -13.82 4.56
C LEU A 147 13.29 -13.56 3.06
N LEU A 148 13.33 -12.29 2.65
CA LEU A 148 13.29 -11.89 1.25
C LEU A 148 14.42 -12.53 0.43
N GLU A 149 15.64 -12.52 0.97
CA GLU A 149 16.81 -13.10 0.30
C GLU A 149 16.74 -14.63 0.23
N GLY A 150 16.24 -15.29 1.29
CA GLY A 150 15.99 -16.72 1.27
C GLY A 150 14.91 -17.12 0.26
N LEU A 151 13.83 -16.35 0.16
CA LEU A 151 12.77 -16.54 -0.84
C LEU A 151 13.31 -16.35 -2.26
N ARG A 152 14.13 -15.32 -2.53
CA ARG A 152 14.75 -15.14 -3.85
C ARG A 152 15.63 -16.32 -4.25
N ARG A 153 16.41 -16.84 -3.32
CA ARG A 153 17.24 -18.03 -3.55
C ARG A 153 16.40 -19.27 -3.83
N ALA A 154 15.28 -19.43 -3.14
CA ALA A 154 14.38 -20.56 -3.33
C ALA A 154 13.54 -20.45 -4.62
N GLU A 155 13.04 -19.26 -4.96
CA GLU A 155 12.32 -19.00 -6.22
C GLU A 155 13.22 -19.22 -7.44
N LYS A 156 14.48 -18.80 -7.37
CA LYS A 156 15.45 -19.04 -8.45
C LYS A 156 15.64 -20.52 -8.75
N LYS A 157 15.73 -21.36 -7.70
CA LYS A 157 15.81 -22.82 -7.87
C LYS A 157 14.56 -23.39 -8.53
N MET A 158 13.39 -22.88 -8.17
CA MET A 158 12.11 -23.28 -8.78
C MET A 158 12.05 -22.90 -10.27
N ASP A 159 12.43 -21.67 -10.64
CA ASP A 159 12.45 -21.19 -12.03
C ASP A 159 13.43 -22.00 -12.91
N ASP A 160 14.57 -22.40 -12.34
CA ASP A 160 15.57 -23.24 -13.02
C ASP A 160 15.06 -24.68 -13.25
N GLU A 161 14.23 -25.22 -12.35
CA GLU A 161 13.65 -26.58 -12.43
C GLU A 161 12.37 -26.65 -13.28
N GLN A 162 11.52 -25.63 -13.25
CA GLN A 162 10.17 -25.64 -13.85
C GLN A 162 10.02 -24.76 -15.10
N GLY A 163 11.09 -24.04 -15.48
CA GLY A 163 11.09 -23.10 -16.59
C GLY A 163 10.49 -21.75 -16.19
N LYS A 164 11.18 -20.67 -16.58
CA LYS A 164 10.88 -19.28 -16.21
C LYS A 164 9.39 -18.96 -16.21
N GLY A 165 8.94 -18.52 -15.04
CA GLY A 165 7.74 -17.72 -14.90
C GLY A 165 6.81 -18.34 -13.89
N ALA A 166 6.73 -17.72 -12.72
CA ALA A 166 5.65 -17.95 -11.75
C ALA A 166 5.15 -16.65 -11.10
N GLY A 167 4.87 -15.63 -11.91
CA GLY A 167 3.65 -14.81 -11.81
C GLY A 167 3.43 -13.86 -10.62
N VAL A 168 4.27 -13.85 -9.58
CA VAL A 168 4.17 -12.92 -8.45
C VAL A 168 5.57 -12.44 -8.06
N GLU A 169 5.72 -11.14 -7.81
CA GLU A 169 6.98 -10.56 -7.33
C GLU A 169 7.33 -11.10 -5.94
N VAL A 170 8.61 -11.42 -5.71
CA VAL A 170 9.06 -12.07 -4.46
C VAL A 170 8.81 -11.17 -3.25
N GLU A 171 8.89 -9.86 -3.42
CA GLU A 171 8.58 -8.85 -2.41
C GLU A 171 7.12 -8.95 -1.94
N ARG A 172 6.19 -9.10 -2.89
CA ARG A 172 4.76 -9.23 -2.61
C ARG A 172 4.45 -10.55 -1.90
N LEU A 173 5.11 -11.63 -2.33
CA LEU A 173 5.01 -12.93 -1.70
C LEU A 173 5.52 -12.89 -0.26
N CYS A 174 6.68 -12.28 -0.02
CA CYS A 174 7.28 -12.10 1.31
C CYS A 174 6.30 -11.38 2.26
N ALA A 175 5.76 -10.24 1.84
CA ALA A 175 4.81 -9.47 2.65
C ALA A 175 3.52 -10.25 2.96
N ALA A 176 3.02 -11.02 1.99
CA ALA A 176 1.84 -11.86 2.19
C ALA A 176 2.13 -13.04 3.14
N MET A 177 3.31 -13.66 3.05
CA MET A 177 3.73 -14.74 3.96
C MET A 177 3.85 -14.24 5.40
N GLN A 178 4.49 -13.10 5.62
CA GLN A 178 4.60 -12.49 6.94
C GLN A 178 3.22 -12.13 7.51
N SER A 179 2.34 -11.62 6.65
CA SER A 179 0.96 -11.30 7.03
C SER A 179 0.21 -12.52 7.55
N LEU A 180 0.33 -13.68 6.88
CA LEU A 180 -0.33 -14.92 7.31
C LEU A 180 0.37 -15.56 8.52
N PHE A 181 1.69 -15.47 8.58
CA PHE A 181 2.47 -15.98 9.70
C PHE A 181 2.14 -15.26 11.01
N ALA A 182 1.97 -13.94 10.97
CA ALA A 182 1.51 -13.17 12.13
C ALA A 182 0.13 -13.66 12.64
N GLU A 183 -0.81 -13.95 11.74
CA GLU A 183 -2.14 -14.46 12.10
C GLU A 183 -2.08 -15.84 12.79
N LEU A 184 -1.13 -16.70 12.40
CA LEU A 184 -0.88 -17.99 13.06
C LEU A 184 -0.31 -17.80 14.48
N GLN A 185 0.55 -16.81 14.69
CA GLN A 185 1.14 -16.54 16.01
C GLN A 185 0.12 -15.99 17.01
N HIS A 186 -0.88 -15.23 16.56
CA HIS A 186 -1.92 -14.67 17.43
C HIS A 186 -2.77 -15.73 18.14
N VAL A 187 -2.86 -16.96 17.61
CA VAL A 187 -3.63 -18.06 18.22
C VAL A 187 -2.87 -18.74 19.37
N HIS A 188 -1.53 -18.70 19.38
CA HIS A 188 -0.71 -19.40 20.38
C HIS A 188 -0.48 -18.64 21.69
N VAL A 189 -0.94 -17.39 21.82
CA VAL A 189 -0.74 -16.57 23.04
C VAL A 189 -1.90 -16.68 24.05
N VAL A 190 -2.95 -17.45 23.75
CA VAL A 190 -4.14 -17.54 24.63
C VAL A 190 -3.94 -18.47 25.85
N ASP A 191 -2.94 -19.35 25.88
CA ASP A 191 -2.69 -20.24 27.01
C ASP A 191 -1.32 -20.04 27.67
N ARG A 192 -1.23 -19.07 28.59
CA ARG A 192 -0.35 -19.21 29.78
C ARG A 192 -0.73 -18.23 30.90
N PRO A 193 -1.07 -18.70 32.10
CA PRO A 193 -1.27 -17.83 33.25
C PRO A 193 0.07 -17.45 33.90
N SER A 194 0.20 -16.15 34.16
CA SER A 194 0.93 -15.47 35.25
C SER A 194 2.34 -15.95 35.63
N SER A 195 3.32 -15.04 35.49
CA SER A 195 4.04 -14.44 36.64
C SER A 195 5.21 -13.57 36.18
N ALA A 196 5.53 -12.55 36.99
CA ALA A 196 6.70 -11.68 36.98
C ALA A 196 6.66 -10.43 36.05
N ALA A 197 6.10 -9.34 36.59
CA ALA A 197 6.76 -8.04 36.46
C ALA A 197 8.00 -8.01 37.40
N PRO A 198 9.06 -7.24 37.08
CA PRO A 198 9.01 -5.81 37.39
C PRO A 198 9.67 -4.87 36.35
N SER A 199 8.94 -3.76 36.10
CA SER A 199 9.39 -2.36 36.02
C SER A 199 10.83 -2.02 35.56
N ALA A 200 10.94 -1.32 34.43
CA ALA A 200 11.73 -0.08 34.35
C ALA A 200 11.21 0.85 33.23
N ALA A 201 10.95 2.09 33.64
CA ALA A 201 10.32 3.20 32.94
C ALA A 201 10.90 3.61 31.57
N THR A 202 9.99 3.93 30.62
CA THR A 202 10.17 5.11 29.74
C THR A 202 8.83 5.77 29.40
N SER A 203 8.62 6.93 30.02
CA SER A 203 7.83 8.10 29.60
C SER A 203 6.83 7.92 28.44
N VAL A 204 5.55 7.82 28.81
CA VAL A 204 4.41 8.01 27.89
C VAL A 204 4.28 9.50 27.56
N LYS A 205 4.54 9.89 26.31
CA LYS A 205 3.98 11.12 25.74
C LYS A 205 2.75 10.76 24.91
N LYS A 206 1.60 11.20 25.41
CA LYS A 206 0.29 11.22 24.74
C LYS A 206 0.42 11.78 23.30
N PRO A 207 -0.17 11.16 22.26
CA PRO A 207 -0.33 11.83 20.99
C PRO A 207 -1.41 12.90 21.16
N VAL A 208 -0.97 14.17 21.21
CA VAL A 208 -1.88 15.31 21.14
C VAL A 208 -2.34 15.42 19.69
N THR A 209 -3.64 15.23 19.49
CA THR A 209 -4.35 15.62 18.26
C THR A 209 -4.04 17.09 17.97
N ARG A 210 -3.30 17.36 16.90
CA ARG A 210 -3.00 18.72 16.44
C ARG A 210 -4.17 19.21 15.60
N ASP A 211 -5.05 19.98 16.23
CA ASP A 211 -6.03 20.81 15.52
C ASP A 211 -5.30 21.75 14.54
N GLU A 212 -5.82 21.87 13.33
CA GLU A 212 -5.31 22.78 12.28
C GLU A 212 -5.20 24.24 12.76
N SER A 213 -5.97 24.64 13.78
CA SER A 213 -5.90 25.96 14.43
C SER A 213 -4.60 26.23 15.22
N THR A 214 -3.90 25.19 15.66
CA THR A 214 -2.64 25.32 16.44
C THR A 214 -1.41 25.49 15.55
N LEU A 215 -1.50 25.11 14.27
CA LEU A 215 -0.41 25.14 13.31
C LEU A 215 -0.17 26.56 12.76
N ASP A 216 -1.23 27.31 12.49
CA ASP A 216 -1.14 28.73 12.09
C ASP A 216 -0.55 29.60 13.20
N THR A 217 -0.88 29.30 14.46
CA THR A 217 -0.31 29.97 15.63
C THR A 217 1.21 29.73 15.73
N THR A 218 1.66 28.51 15.41
CA THR A 218 3.08 28.15 15.45
C THR A 218 3.88 28.89 14.36
N SER A 219 3.38 28.93 13.13
CA SER A 219 4.02 29.67 12.03
C SER A 219 4.13 31.18 12.34
N ALA A 220 3.05 31.77 12.84
CA ALA A 220 3.03 33.19 13.22
C ALA A 220 4.02 33.52 14.35
N THR A 221 4.16 32.63 15.35
CA THR A 221 5.16 32.82 16.42
C THR A 221 6.60 32.73 15.89
N MET A 222 6.91 31.75 15.03
CA MET A 222 8.23 31.63 14.41
C MET A 222 8.59 32.86 13.58
N GLN A 223 7.63 33.41 12.81
CA GLN A 223 7.82 34.63 12.05
C GLN A 223 8.15 35.84 12.95
N ARG A 224 7.42 36.02 14.06
CA ARG A 224 7.72 37.09 15.04
C ARG A 224 9.11 36.96 15.66
N HIS A 225 9.58 35.73 15.93
CA HIS A 225 10.93 35.49 16.45
C HIS A 225 12.01 35.88 15.43
N LEU A 226 11.81 35.57 14.14
CA LEU A 226 12.71 35.98 13.07
C LEU A 226 12.77 37.50 12.92
N ASP A 227 11.62 38.17 12.95
CA ASP A 227 11.55 39.63 12.81
C ASP A 227 12.19 40.34 14.00
N HIS A 228 12.00 39.83 15.22
CA HIS A 228 12.71 40.31 16.40
C HIS A 228 14.23 40.11 16.27
N ALA A 229 14.69 38.94 15.81
CA ALA A 229 16.11 38.65 15.64
C ALA A 229 16.77 39.55 14.56
N ARG A 230 16.06 39.85 13.46
CA ARG A 230 16.48 40.83 12.45
C ARG A 230 16.59 42.23 13.03
N GLN A 231 15.59 42.66 13.80
CA GLN A 231 15.60 43.98 14.44
C GLN A 231 16.79 44.13 15.40
N VAL A 232 17.08 43.11 16.20
CA VAL A 232 18.26 43.10 17.09
C VAL A 232 19.54 43.26 16.27
N LEU A 233 19.70 42.56 15.15
CA LEU A 233 20.89 42.72 14.30
C LEU A 233 21.00 44.14 13.71
N VAL A 234 19.90 44.76 13.32
CA VAL A 234 19.88 46.17 12.85
C VAL A 234 20.34 47.12 13.96
N THR A 235 19.87 46.93 15.20
CA THR A 235 20.31 47.75 16.33
C THR A 235 21.80 47.57 16.63
N MET A 236 22.32 46.34 16.55
CA MET A 236 23.75 46.05 16.72
C MET A 236 24.60 46.64 15.59
N GLU A 237 24.10 46.64 14.35
CA GLU A 237 24.75 47.32 13.22
C GLU A 237 24.82 48.82 13.41
N GLY A 238 23.76 49.44 13.95
CA GLY A 238 23.77 50.84 14.37
C GLY A 238 24.87 51.11 15.40
N ARG A 239 24.93 50.30 16.47
CA ARG A 239 25.97 50.42 17.51
C ARG A 239 27.39 50.21 16.95
N ARG A 240 27.57 49.30 16.00
CA ARG A 240 28.86 49.09 15.31
C ARG A 240 29.28 50.35 14.56
N LYS A 241 28.37 50.96 13.79
CA LYS A 241 28.66 52.19 13.05
C LYS A 241 29.02 53.33 13.99
N GLU A 242 28.27 53.50 15.07
CA GLU A 242 28.54 54.48 16.12
C GLU A 242 29.94 54.28 16.73
N LEU A 243 30.31 53.05 17.11
CA LEU A 243 31.64 52.75 17.67
C LEU A 243 32.76 53.05 16.66
N VAL A 244 32.58 52.72 15.38
CA VAL A 244 33.55 53.03 14.33
C VAL A 244 33.71 54.54 14.15
N GLU A 245 32.61 55.30 14.16
CA GLU A 245 32.63 56.76 14.06
C GLU A 245 33.34 57.39 15.27
N GLN A 246 33.02 56.95 16.49
CA GLN A 246 33.67 57.41 17.71
C GLN A 246 35.18 57.10 17.70
N MET A 247 35.56 55.89 17.26
CA MET A 247 36.96 55.51 17.08
C MET A 247 37.67 56.38 16.05
N GLN A 248 37.02 56.71 14.94
CA GLN A 248 37.58 57.60 13.92
C GLN A 248 37.78 59.02 14.47
N ILE A 249 36.82 59.54 15.24
CA ILE A 249 36.94 60.86 15.89
C ILE A 249 38.13 60.89 16.85
N VAL A 250 38.32 59.84 17.66
CA VAL A 250 39.46 59.75 18.58
C VAL A 250 40.77 59.57 17.84
N GLN A 251 40.78 58.80 16.75
CA GLN A 251 41.96 58.65 15.90
C GLN A 251 42.39 59.98 15.28
N THR A 252 41.46 60.73 14.68
CA THR A 252 41.74 62.07 14.13
C THR A 252 42.22 63.04 15.21
N LYS A 253 41.66 62.95 16.43
CA LYS A 253 42.13 63.74 17.59
C LYS A 253 43.54 63.35 18.03
N MET A 254 43.95 62.10 17.88
CA MET A 254 45.32 61.66 18.13
C MET A 254 46.26 62.14 17.02
N ASP A 255 45.85 62.05 15.76
CA ASP A 255 46.68 62.43 14.60
C ASP A 255 46.93 63.96 14.52
N ASN A 256 45.95 64.77 14.94
CA ASN A 256 46.04 66.24 14.93
C ASN A 256 46.86 66.84 16.09
N THR A 257 47.57 66.03 16.88
CA THR A 257 48.14 66.49 18.16
C THR A 257 49.66 66.50 18.22
N SER A 258 50.27 67.33 17.39
CA SER A 258 51.69 67.71 17.50
C SER A 258 52.03 68.57 18.73
N THR A 259 51.06 68.90 19.60
CA THR A 259 51.24 69.77 20.80
C THR A 259 50.53 69.27 22.09
N MET A 260 50.04 68.03 22.15
CA MET A 260 49.36 67.54 23.37
C MET A 260 50.32 67.05 24.47
N ALA A 261 49.93 67.31 25.73
CA ALA A 261 50.58 66.70 26.89
C ALA A 261 50.50 65.16 26.84
N PRO A 262 51.59 64.44 27.16
CA PRO A 262 51.65 62.96 27.08
C PRO A 262 50.54 62.23 27.85
N SER A 263 50.04 62.82 28.94
CA SER A 263 48.92 62.28 29.72
C SER A 263 47.60 62.24 28.95
N LYS A 264 47.31 63.27 28.14
CA LYS A 264 46.10 63.34 27.29
C LYS A 264 46.19 62.37 26.12
N ALA A 265 47.37 62.21 25.53
CA ALA A 265 47.62 61.24 24.46
C ALA A 265 47.39 59.79 24.94
N ARG A 266 47.93 59.43 26.12
CA ARG A 266 47.69 58.11 26.74
C ARG A 266 46.20 57.87 27.04
N ALA A 267 45.49 58.88 27.56
CA ALA A 267 44.06 58.75 27.84
C ALA A 267 43.22 58.50 26.58
N LEU A 268 43.54 59.17 25.46
CA LEU A 268 42.89 58.91 24.16
C LEU A 268 43.22 57.50 23.64
N GLN A 269 44.47 57.07 23.77
CA GLN A 269 44.90 55.72 23.37
C GLN A 269 44.21 54.62 24.18
N THR A 270 44.03 54.81 25.50
CA THR A 270 43.27 53.88 26.35
C THR A 270 41.80 53.82 25.93
N LYS A 271 41.17 54.97 25.64
CA LYS A 271 39.78 55.01 25.15
C LYS A 271 39.63 54.31 23.80
N TYR A 272 40.57 54.55 22.88
CA TYR A 272 40.60 53.87 21.59
C TYR A 272 40.74 52.36 21.75
N GLY A 273 41.64 51.90 22.64
CA GLY A 273 41.80 50.48 22.96
C GLY A 273 40.54 49.83 23.56
N ALA A 274 39.85 50.54 24.45
CA ALA A 274 38.59 50.07 25.05
C ALA A 274 37.49 49.90 23.98
N TRP A 275 37.29 50.90 23.12
CA TRP A 275 36.31 50.81 22.03
C TRP A 275 36.69 49.77 20.97
N ASN A 276 37.98 49.56 20.70
CA ASN A 276 38.42 48.49 19.79
C ASN A 276 38.07 47.10 20.35
N ASN A 277 38.21 46.90 21.66
CA ASN A 277 37.81 45.63 22.30
C ASN A 277 36.28 45.46 22.31
N GLU A 278 35.53 46.53 22.59
CA GLU A 278 34.06 46.54 22.50
C GLU A 278 33.59 46.21 21.07
N LEU A 279 34.23 46.80 20.05
CA LEU A 279 33.94 46.55 18.64
C LEU A 279 34.21 45.09 18.25
N LYS A 280 35.34 44.52 18.69
CA LYS A 280 35.65 43.09 18.45
C LYS A 280 34.62 42.17 19.10
N GLY A 281 34.23 42.44 20.35
CA GLY A 281 33.19 41.70 21.05
C GLY A 281 31.84 41.78 20.32
N LEU A 282 31.43 43.00 19.96
CA LEU A 282 30.19 43.26 19.22
C LEU A 282 30.17 42.54 17.87
N MET A 283 31.27 42.59 17.10
CA MET A 283 31.37 41.90 15.82
C MET A 283 31.28 40.37 15.97
N GLY A 284 31.90 39.80 17.02
CA GLY A 284 31.81 38.38 17.32
C GLY A 284 30.39 37.94 17.67
N ASP A 285 29.69 38.72 18.49
CA ASP A 285 28.30 38.45 18.87
C ASP A 285 27.33 38.62 17.69
N MET A 286 27.55 39.64 16.85
CA MET A 286 26.81 39.80 15.60
C MET A 286 27.00 38.60 14.66
N PHE A 287 28.21 38.06 14.56
CA PHE A 287 28.48 36.87 13.75
C PHE A 287 27.70 35.66 14.27
N LYS A 288 27.73 35.39 15.58
CA LYS A 288 26.94 34.31 16.21
C LYS A 288 25.45 34.49 15.96
N ARG A 289 24.91 35.71 16.14
CA ARG A 289 23.49 36.02 15.93
C ARG A 289 23.08 35.92 14.46
N ARG A 290 23.93 36.28 13.50
CA ARG A 290 23.67 36.07 12.06
C ARG A 290 23.61 34.58 11.71
N ASN A 291 24.53 33.77 12.23
CA ASN A 291 24.51 32.33 12.00
C ASN A 291 23.26 31.68 12.62
N GLU A 292 22.88 32.12 13.82
CA GLU A 292 21.66 31.65 14.47
C GLU A 292 20.40 32.06 13.71
N LEU A 293 20.32 33.32 13.24
CA LEU A 293 19.24 33.78 12.38
C LEU A 293 19.16 32.94 11.09
N MET A 294 20.29 32.66 10.43
CA MET A 294 20.33 31.82 9.24
C MET A 294 19.76 30.41 9.51
N ARG A 295 20.11 29.81 10.67
CA ARG A 295 19.55 28.51 11.08
C ARG A 295 18.05 28.57 11.32
N GLN A 296 17.58 29.62 12.00
CA GLN A 296 16.15 29.81 12.27
C GLN A 296 15.35 30.08 10.98
N GLU A 297 15.92 30.86 10.05
CA GLU A 297 15.32 31.09 8.73
C GLU A 297 15.26 29.82 7.89
N ALA A 298 16.30 28.98 7.94
CA ALA A 298 16.30 27.67 7.28
C ALA A 298 15.23 26.74 7.88
N ALA A 299 15.11 26.69 9.20
CA ALA A 299 14.08 25.92 9.89
C ALA A 299 12.66 26.41 9.52
N PHE A 300 12.44 27.73 9.47
CA PHE A 300 11.18 28.33 9.06
C PHE A 300 10.85 28.07 7.58
N LYS A 301 11.84 28.13 6.68
CA LYS A 301 11.68 27.74 5.27
C LYS A 301 11.29 26.27 5.12
N MET A 302 11.89 25.37 5.89
CA MET A 302 11.53 23.95 5.88
C MET A 302 10.13 23.72 6.47
N HIS A 303 9.75 24.47 7.51
CA HIS A 303 8.41 24.44 8.08
C HIS A 303 7.35 24.91 7.07
N THR A 304 7.56 26.06 6.43
CA THR A 304 6.66 26.61 5.41
C THR A 304 6.63 25.80 4.11
N ALA A 305 7.74 25.18 3.71
CA ALA A 305 7.80 24.29 2.55
C ALA A 305 7.03 22.97 2.76
N LYS A 306 6.91 22.51 4.02
CA LYS A 306 6.01 21.40 4.37
C LYS A 306 4.53 21.80 4.38
N MET A 307 4.22 23.09 4.52
CA MET A 307 2.84 23.62 4.52
C MET A 307 2.35 24.02 3.11
N LYS A 308 3.25 24.32 2.16
CA LYS A 308 2.86 24.45 0.75
C LYS A 308 2.57 23.05 0.20
N PRO A 309 1.40 22.82 -0.43
CA PRO A 309 1.18 21.57 -1.16
C PRO A 309 2.29 21.42 -2.18
N LYS A 310 2.97 20.27 -2.11
CA LYS A 310 4.05 19.90 -3.04
C LYS A 310 3.47 19.98 -4.46
N ALA A 311 4.19 20.63 -5.38
CA ALA A 311 3.84 20.77 -6.80
C ALA A 311 3.32 19.51 -7.56
N PRO A 312 3.57 18.25 -7.16
CA PRO A 312 2.85 17.10 -7.73
C PRO A 312 1.32 17.14 -7.58
N ALA A 313 0.75 17.80 -6.56
CA ALA A 313 -0.70 17.76 -6.32
C ALA A 313 -1.54 18.61 -7.30
N LEU A 314 -0.97 19.64 -7.92
CA LEU A 314 -1.67 20.42 -8.96
C LEU A 314 -1.59 19.72 -10.33
N ILE A 315 -0.46 19.08 -10.64
CA ILE A 315 -0.31 18.29 -11.86
C ILE A 315 -1.22 17.07 -11.82
N ASP A 316 -1.31 16.39 -10.67
CA ASP A 316 -2.22 15.25 -10.52
C ASP A 316 -3.69 15.65 -10.66
N LYS A 317 -4.07 16.85 -10.18
CA LYS A 317 -5.43 17.36 -10.33
C LYS A 317 -5.75 17.76 -11.77
N ASP A 318 -4.87 18.52 -12.42
CA ASP A 318 -5.07 18.91 -13.83
C ASP A 318 -5.03 17.68 -14.76
N LEU A 319 -4.20 16.68 -14.44
CA LEU A 319 -4.15 15.40 -15.15
C LEU A 319 -5.39 14.55 -14.85
N GLN A 320 -5.90 14.53 -13.62
CA GLN A 320 -7.16 13.86 -13.27
C GLN A 320 -8.35 14.51 -13.97
N ASP A 321 -8.41 15.84 -14.00
CA ASP A 321 -9.48 16.59 -14.68
C ASP A 321 -9.40 16.37 -16.20
N ALA A 322 -8.20 16.31 -16.78
CA ALA A 322 -8.00 16.00 -18.21
C ALA A 322 -8.33 14.54 -18.54
N VAL A 323 -7.95 13.58 -17.68
CA VAL A 323 -8.29 12.16 -17.84
C VAL A 323 -9.79 11.93 -17.64
N GLU A 324 -10.43 12.65 -16.73
CA GLU A 324 -11.87 12.56 -16.50
C GLU A 324 -12.65 13.21 -17.65
N ALA A 325 -12.16 14.31 -18.23
CA ALA A 325 -12.71 14.90 -19.45
C ALA A 325 -12.54 13.97 -20.66
N ASP A 326 -11.38 13.33 -20.84
CA ASP A 326 -11.16 12.33 -21.91
C ASP A 326 -12.01 11.08 -21.69
N ARG A 327 -12.17 10.64 -20.43
CA ARG A 327 -13.07 9.55 -20.06
C ARG A 327 -14.52 9.91 -20.41
N LEU A 328 -15.01 11.08 -20.00
CA LEU A 328 -16.36 11.54 -20.30
C LEU A 328 -16.58 11.70 -21.82
N ALA A 329 -15.59 12.19 -22.56
CA ALA A 329 -15.66 12.28 -24.00
C ALA A 329 -15.68 10.90 -24.67
N ARG A 330 -14.86 9.96 -24.18
CA ARG A 330 -14.81 8.57 -24.66
C ARG A 330 -16.10 7.84 -24.32
N ASP A 331 -16.63 7.99 -23.11
CA ASP A 331 -17.90 7.40 -22.65
C ASP A 331 -19.08 7.97 -23.43
N LYS A 332 -19.11 9.28 -23.71
CA LYS A 332 -20.13 9.90 -24.56
C LYS A 332 -20.05 9.41 -26.00
N ARG A 333 -18.84 9.15 -26.51
CA ARG A 333 -18.62 8.61 -27.86
C ARG A 333 -18.98 7.11 -27.93
N LEU A 334 -18.66 6.33 -26.89
CA LEU A 334 -19.05 4.93 -26.73
C LEU A 334 -20.57 4.80 -26.57
N ALA A 335 -21.21 5.66 -25.79
CA ALA A 335 -22.66 5.74 -25.65
C ALA A 335 -23.36 6.12 -26.97
N SER A 336 -22.70 6.92 -27.82
CA SER A 336 -23.21 7.22 -29.17
C SER A 336 -22.96 6.12 -30.20
N LEU A 337 -22.10 5.14 -29.89
CA LEU A 337 -21.71 4.03 -30.78
C LEU A 337 -22.33 2.69 -30.36
N GLN A 338 -22.97 2.60 -29.19
CA GLN A 338 -23.63 1.37 -28.74
C GLN A 338 -25.13 1.37 -29.12
N PRO A 339 -25.57 0.46 -30.02
CA PRO A 339 -26.96 0.00 -29.96
C PRO A 339 -27.18 -0.71 -28.61
N SER A 340 -28.37 -0.57 -28.03
CA SER A 340 -28.65 -1.06 -26.67
C SER A 340 -28.26 -2.55 -26.49
N SER A 341 -27.39 -2.83 -25.51
CA SER A 341 -26.83 -4.17 -25.19
C SER A 341 -27.90 -5.23 -24.96
N LYS A 342 -29.05 -4.83 -24.39
CA LYS A 342 -30.23 -5.67 -24.18
C LYS A 342 -30.86 -6.20 -25.49
N GLN A 343 -30.68 -5.53 -26.62
CA GLN A 343 -31.14 -6.01 -27.93
C GLN A 343 -30.12 -6.92 -28.64
N GLN A 344 -28.86 -6.94 -28.20
CA GLN A 344 -27.81 -7.76 -28.82
C GLN A 344 -27.89 -9.23 -28.41
N LEU A 345 -28.03 -9.52 -27.11
CA LEU A 345 -28.03 -10.92 -26.66
C LEU A 345 -29.29 -11.67 -27.11
N SER A 346 -30.46 -11.05 -27.05
CA SER A 346 -31.73 -11.66 -27.48
C SER A 346 -31.86 -11.88 -28.99
N SER A 347 -30.97 -11.28 -29.80
CA SER A 347 -30.97 -11.46 -31.26
C SER A 347 -29.87 -12.41 -31.76
N MET A 348 -29.05 -12.95 -30.85
CA MET A 348 -27.98 -13.91 -31.18
C MET A 348 -28.55 -15.27 -31.53
N THR A 349 -28.12 -15.80 -32.67
CA THR A 349 -28.37 -17.17 -33.09
C THR A 349 -27.50 -18.15 -32.30
N GLU A 350 -27.79 -19.46 -32.42
CA GLU A 350 -26.95 -20.52 -31.82
C GLU A 350 -25.48 -20.45 -32.27
N ALA A 351 -25.23 -19.98 -33.50
CA ALA A 351 -23.87 -19.80 -34.02
C ALA A 351 -23.16 -18.61 -33.33
N ASP A 352 -23.87 -17.52 -33.11
CA ASP A 352 -23.33 -16.36 -32.40
C ASP A 352 -23.04 -16.69 -30.93
N VAL A 353 -23.91 -17.48 -30.29
CA VAL A 353 -23.67 -18.00 -28.93
C VAL A 353 -22.46 -18.92 -28.89
N TYR A 354 -22.30 -19.80 -29.88
CA TYR A 354 -21.12 -20.66 -29.98
C TYR A 354 -19.82 -19.84 -30.02
N ASP A 355 -19.76 -18.82 -30.88
CA ASP A 355 -18.58 -17.96 -31.00
C ASP A 355 -18.34 -17.11 -29.75
N LEU A 356 -19.42 -16.63 -29.11
CA LEU A 356 -19.35 -15.90 -27.84
C LEU A 356 -18.71 -16.75 -26.73
N ILE A 357 -19.19 -17.98 -26.54
CA ILE A 357 -18.68 -18.87 -25.48
C ILE A 357 -17.29 -19.41 -25.83
N LYS A 358 -16.99 -19.62 -27.11
CA LYS A 358 -15.65 -19.93 -27.60
C LYS A 358 -14.65 -18.80 -27.30
N ALA A 359 -15.04 -17.54 -27.49
CA ALA A 359 -14.20 -16.37 -27.17
C ALA A 359 -13.86 -16.27 -25.67
N LEU A 360 -14.68 -16.86 -24.79
CA LEU A 360 -14.36 -17.01 -23.37
C LEU A 360 -13.33 -18.12 -23.09
N GLY A 361 -12.82 -18.80 -24.12
CA GLY A 361 -11.91 -19.94 -24.00
C GLY A 361 -12.61 -21.21 -23.52
N LEU A 362 -13.92 -21.32 -23.75
CA LEU A 362 -14.76 -22.42 -23.26
C LEU A 362 -15.30 -23.28 -24.42
N GLU A 363 -14.41 -23.69 -25.34
CA GLU A 363 -14.75 -24.43 -26.58
C GLU A 363 -15.68 -25.64 -26.33
N SER A 364 -15.34 -26.48 -25.33
CA SER A 364 -16.15 -27.66 -24.99
C SER A 364 -17.53 -27.32 -24.43
N ALA A 365 -17.69 -26.17 -23.78
CA ALA A 365 -19.01 -25.70 -23.32
C ALA A 365 -19.81 -25.09 -24.49
N ALA A 366 -19.14 -24.38 -25.41
CA ALA A 366 -19.75 -23.84 -26.62
C ALA A 366 -20.33 -24.96 -27.50
N GLU A 367 -19.60 -26.06 -27.70
CA GLU A 367 -20.08 -27.23 -28.44
C GLU A 367 -21.34 -27.84 -27.82
N LYS A 368 -21.38 -27.93 -26.48
CA LYS A 368 -22.53 -28.47 -25.74
C LYS A 368 -23.76 -27.57 -25.85
N LEU A 369 -23.59 -26.26 -25.67
CA LEU A 369 -24.65 -25.28 -25.82
C LEU A 369 -25.22 -25.29 -27.26
N ARG A 370 -24.34 -25.38 -28.27
CA ARG A 370 -24.76 -25.52 -29.67
C ARG A 370 -25.49 -26.83 -29.94
N SER A 371 -25.02 -27.95 -29.37
CA SER A 371 -25.70 -29.25 -29.54
C SER A 371 -27.09 -29.31 -28.92
N MET A 372 -27.34 -28.47 -27.92
CA MET A 372 -28.62 -28.33 -27.22
C MET A 372 -29.50 -27.20 -27.80
N GLY A 373 -29.06 -26.54 -28.88
CA GLY A 373 -29.83 -25.47 -29.53
C GLY A 373 -30.01 -24.22 -28.67
N ILE A 374 -29.03 -23.89 -27.81
CA ILE A 374 -29.11 -22.71 -26.94
C ILE A 374 -28.76 -21.46 -27.76
N ASP A 375 -29.77 -20.64 -28.04
CA ASP A 375 -29.63 -19.31 -28.62
C ASP A 375 -29.46 -18.22 -27.55
N GLY A 376 -29.26 -16.97 -27.98
CA GLY A 376 -28.99 -15.88 -27.03
C GLY A 376 -30.19 -15.52 -26.15
N GLY A 377 -31.42 -15.78 -26.63
CA GLY A 377 -32.63 -15.61 -25.85
C GLY A 377 -32.72 -16.61 -24.69
N LEU A 378 -32.46 -17.89 -24.97
CA LEU A 378 -32.39 -18.94 -23.96
C LEU A 378 -31.22 -18.74 -23.00
N LEU A 379 -30.06 -18.33 -23.52
CA LEU A 379 -28.88 -18.08 -22.70
C LEU A 379 -29.10 -16.91 -21.72
N ALA A 380 -29.85 -15.88 -22.12
CA ALA A 380 -30.15 -14.71 -21.29
C ALA A 380 -30.96 -15.04 -20.02
N VAL A 381 -31.76 -16.10 -20.06
CA VAL A 381 -32.60 -16.56 -18.93
C VAL A 381 -32.05 -17.82 -18.25
N SER A 382 -30.98 -18.39 -18.79
CA SER A 382 -30.38 -19.62 -18.27
C SER A 382 -29.82 -19.43 -16.86
N THR A 383 -30.12 -20.39 -16.00
CA THR A 383 -29.65 -20.48 -14.63
C THR A 383 -28.44 -21.42 -14.51
N ASP A 384 -27.82 -21.47 -13.32
CA ASP A 384 -26.75 -22.43 -13.06
C ASP A 384 -27.22 -23.88 -13.25
N ALA A 385 -28.49 -24.16 -12.93
CA ALA A 385 -29.09 -25.49 -13.10
C ALA A 385 -29.26 -25.85 -14.58
N ASP A 386 -29.72 -24.91 -15.41
CA ASP A 386 -29.90 -25.15 -16.85
C ASP A 386 -28.57 -25.45 -17.54
N LEU A 387 -27.51 -24.73 -17.15
CA LEU A 387 -26.16 -24.99 -17.66
C LEU A 387 -25.60 -26.35 -17.20
N ILE A 388 -26.03 -26.87 -16.04
CA ILE A 388 -25.71 -28.25 -15.63
C ILE A 388 -26.44 -29.26 -16.53
N GLU A 389 -27.72 -29.04 -16.84
CA GLU A 389 -28.50 -29.91 -17.73
C GLU A 389 -27.92 -29.95 -19.15
N VAL A 390 -27.44 -28.81 -19.66
CA VAL A 390 -26.74 -28.73 -20.95
C VAL A 390 -25.34 -29.40 -20.90
N GLY A 391 -24.91 -29.87 -19.74
CA GLY A 391 -23.68 -30.65 -19.57
C GLY A 391 -22.43 -29.80 -19.32
N VAL A 392 -22.59 -28.53 -18.92
CA VAL A 392 -21.48 -27.69 -18.44
C VAL A 392 -21.18 -28.03 -16.98
N ALA A 393 -20.51 -29.17 -16.78
CA ALA A 393 -20.26 -29.74 -15.45
C ALA A 393 -19.35 -28.86 -14.56
N ILE A 394 -18.40 -28.14 -15.14
CA ILE A 394 -17.42 -27.33 -14.39
C ILE A 394 -18.09 -26.02 -13.92
N ARG A 395 -18.18 -25.84 -12.61
CA ARG A 395 -18.80 -24.66 -11.99
C ARG A 395 -18.13 -23.35 -12.40
N LEU A 396 -16.80 -23.32 -12.49
CA LEU A 396 -16.06 -22.14 -12.96
C LEU A 396 -16.49 -21.72 -14.37
N HIS A 397 -16.76 -22.67 -15.27
CA HIS A 397 -17.23 -22.38 -16.62
C HIS A 397 -18.64 -21.79 -16.58
N ARG A 398 -19.55 -22.38 -15.79
CA ARG A 398 -20.92 -21.83 -15.62
C ARG A 398 -20.90 -20.42 -15.05
N VAL A 399 -20.12 -20.18 -13.99
CA VAL A 399 -19.98 -18.85 -13.39
C VAL A 399 -19.40 -17.85 -14.40
N LYS A 400 -18.42 -18.25 -15.21
CA LYS A 400 -17.83 -17.40 -16.25
C LYS A 400 -18.85 -17.05 -17.34
N ILE A 401 -19.65 -18.03 -17.78
CA ILE A 401 -20.74 -17.83 -18.75
C ILE A 401 -21.79 -16.89 -18.16
N LEU A 402 -22.34 -17.20 -16.98
CA LEU A 402 -23.39 -16.40 -16.34
C LEU A 402 -22.95 -14.96 -16.03
N ARG A 403 -21.70 -14.76 -15.60
CA ARG A 403 -21.15 -13.40 -15.41
C ARG A 403 -21.03 -12.64 -16.71
N HIS A 404 -20.60 -13.31 -17.77
CA HIS A 404 -20.48 -12.66 -19.08
C HIS A 404 -21.86 -12.30 -19.63
N VAL A 405 -22.83 -13.21 -19.53
CA VAL A 405 -24.24 -12.97 -19.89
C VAL A 405 -24.83 -11.83 -19.06
N GLN A 406 -24.61 -11.81 -17.74
CA GLN A 406 -25.06 -10.72 -16.88
C GLN A 406 -24.45 -9.37 -17.26
N SER A 407 -23.18 -9.35 -17.69
CA SER A 407 -22.53 -8.14 -18.21
C SER A 407 -23.10 -7.66 -19.54
N LEU A 408 -23.69 -8.55 -20.35
CA LEU A 408 -24.35 -8.19 -21.62
C LEU A 408 -25.80 -7.72 -21.42
N LEU A 409 -26.40 -8.04 -20.27
CA LEU A 409 -27.78 -7.65 -19.92
C LEU A 409 -27.86 -6.32 -19.13
N GLN A 410 -26.74 -5.81 -18.64
CA GLN A 410 -26.60 -4.49 -18.03
C GLN A 410 -26.42 -3.42 -19.12
#